data_AF-A0A497LZ20-F1
#
_entry.id   AF-A0A497LZ20-F1
#
_cell.length_a   1.000
_cell.length_b   1.000
_cell.length_c   1.000
_cell.angle_alpha   90.00
_cell.angle_beta   90.00
_cell.angle_gamma   90.00
#
_symmetry.space_group_name_H-M   'P 1'
#
loop_
_entity.id
_entity.type
_entity.pdbx_description
1 polymer ?
#
loop_
_entity_poly.entity_id
_entity_poly.type
_entity_poly.pdbx_seq_one_letter_code
_entity_poly.pdbx_strand_id
1 'polypeptide(L)'
;MFEKEVCLVRNPKALRTKPWVARVDLEREDIEFLKPVEYKSTYTRIYEFDNGEFYIVCSDESSHKNKHVEYTLYMGANNELVKIASVTFTRFPAFHAIDEEAKSILKKAYNSANNNKTVTALVETAKWYAAKFNINGKSIEDQIRLELAMMCKKYRVTIDKIIKVAKSF
;
A
#
# COMPACT_ATOMS: atom_id res chain seq x y z
N MET A 1 -3.38 -4.77 -12.60
CA MET A 1 -4.69 -5.16 -12.11
C MET A 1 -4.78 -6.67 -11.85
N PHE A 2 -5.15 -7.03 -10.63
CA PHE A 2 -5.41 -8.41 -10.19
C PHE A 2 -6.50 -8.40 -9.12
N GLU A 3 -7.27 -9.48 -9.06
CA GLU A 3 -8.30 -9.65 -8.05
C GLU A 3 -7.76 -10.43 -6.84
N LYS A 4 -8.09 -9.97 -5.64
CA LYS A 4 -7.77 -10.71 -4.41
C LYS A 4 -8.95 -10.74 -3.46
N GLU A 5 -9.18 -11.93 -2.92
CA GLU A 5 -10.13 -12.14 -1.84
C GLU A 5 -9.56 -11.61 -0.52
N VAL A 6 -10.34 -10.77 0.16
CA VAL A 6 -9.99 -10.18 1.46
C VAL A 6 -11.06 -10.55 2.48
N CYS A 7 -10.64 -11.20 3.56
CA CYS A 7 -11.48 -11.46 4.73
C CYS A 7 -11.38 -10.27 5.70
N LEU A 8 -12.50 -9.59 5.92
CA LEU A 8 -12.55 -8.33 6.66
C LEU A 8 -13.07 -8.48 8.09
N VAL A 9 -13.87 -9.51 8.36
CA VAL A 9 -14.45 -9.76 9.69
C VAL A 9 -14.34 -11.23 10.03
N ARG A 10 -13.79 -11.54 11.21
CA ARG A 10 -13.73 -12.91 11.71
C ARG A 10 -15.00 -13.33 12.44
N ASN A 11 -15.50 -12.50 13.37
CA ASN A 11 -16.74 -12.77 14.11
C ASN A 11 -17.70 -11.56 14.01
N PRO A 12 -18.75 -11.66 13.22
CA PRO A 12 -19.72 -10.58 13.01
C PRO A 12 -20.46 -10.16 14.26
N LYS A 13 -20.71 -11.10 15.17
CA LYS A 13 -21.43 -10.84 16.42
C LYS A 13 -20.56 -10.09 17.44
N ALA A 14 -19.28 -9.92 17.17
CA ALA A 14 -18.31 -9.28 18.05
C ALA A 14 -17.62 -8.07 17.39
N LEU A 15 -18.16 -7.58 16.26
CA LEU A 15 -17.60 -6.45 15.52
C LEU A 15 -17.50 -5.20 16.41
N ARG A 16 -16.33 -4.56 16.41
CA ARG A 16 -16.01 -3.33 17.15
C ARG A 16 -15.80 -2.14 16.23
N THR A 17 -15.39 -2.36 14.98
CA THR A 17 -15.20 -1.33 13.97
C THR A 17 -15.84 -1.71 12.65
N LYS A 18 -16.23 -0.73 11.84
CA LYS A 18 -16.64 -0.98 10.46
C LYS A 18 -15.38 -1.29 9.64
N PRO A 19 -15.25 -2.49 9.07
CA PRO A 19 -14.08 -2.81 8.26
C PRO A 19 -14.20 -2.16 6.88
N TRP A 20 -13.05 -1.95 6.23
CA TRP A 20 -12.97 -1.31 4.93
C TRP A 20 -11.63 -1.58 4.25
N VAL A 21 -11.58 -1.32 2.95
CA VAL A 21 -10.37 -1.32 2.14
C VAL A 21 -10.29 0.04 1.45
N ALA A 22 -9.10 0.64 1.43
CA ALA A 22 -8.85 1.89 0.73
C ALA A 22 -7.50 1.84 0.02
N ARG A 23 -7.42 2.50 -1.14
CA ARG A 23 -6.15 2.81 -1.82
C ARG A 23 -5.54 4.05 -1.18
N VAL A 24 -4.23 4.11 -1.06
CA VAL A 24 -3.49 5.30 -0.61
C VAL A 24 -3.16 6.15 -1.82
N ASP A 25 -3.59 7.41 -1.81
CA ASP A 25 -3.14 8.41 -2.78
C ASP A 25 -1.88 9.09 -2.22
N LEU A 26 -0.72 8.72 -2.77
CA LEU A 26 0.57 9.26 -2.34
C LEU A 26 0.76 10.74 -2.67
N GLU A 27 0.08 11.26 -3.71
CA GLU A 27 0.20 12.66 -4.12
C GLU A 27 -0.66 13.59 -3.26
N ARG A 28 -1.89 13.17 -2.96
CA ARG A 28 -2.83 13.93 -2.14
C ARG A 28 -2.71 13.66 -0.64
N GLU A 29 -1.93 12.65 -0.27
CA GLU A 29 -1.74 12.20 1.11
C GLU A 29 -3.06 11.75 1.77
N ASP A 30 -3.98 11.20 0.96
CA ASP A 30 -5.32 10.82 1.37
C ASP A 30 -5.59 9.34 1.03
N ILE A 31 -6.78 8.86 1.36
CA ILE A 31 -7.25 7.50 1.05
C ILE A 31 -8.51 7.52 0.20
N GLU A 32 -8.58 6.60 -0.75
CA GLU A 32 -9.76 6.37 -1.58
C GLU A 32 -10.40 5.02 -1.22
N PHE A 33 -11.62 5.03 -0.70
CA PHE A 33 -12.32 3.81 -0.31
C PHE A 33 -12.71 2.96 -1.52
N LEU A 34 -12.25 1.71 -1.53
CA LEU A 34 -12.55 0.78 -2.61
C LEU A 34 -13.92 0.11 -2.39
N LYS A 35 -14.66 -0.03 -3.50
CA LYS A 35 -15.83 -0.89 -3.55
C LYS A 35 -15.40 -2.31 -3.95
N PRO A 36 -15.97 -3.35 -3.35
CA PRO A 36 -15.70 -4.71 -3.78
C PRO A 36 -16.27 -4.96 -5.17
N VAL A 37 -15.57 -5.78 -5.96
CA VAL A 37 -16.04 -6.27 -7.26
C VAL A 37 -17.08 -7.36 -7.06
N GLU A 38 -16.86 -8.23 -6.07
CA GLU A 38 -17.76 -9.33 -5.75
C GLU A 38 -17.91 -9.54 -4.24
N TYR A 39 -19.12 -9.88 -3.81
CA TYR A 39 -19.44 -10.28 -2.45
C TYR A 39 -19.55 -11.81 -2.37
N LYS A 40 -18.44 -12.50 -2.05
CA LYS A 40 -18.46 -13.96 -1.84
C LYS A 40 -19.24 -14.38 -0.59
N SER A 41 -19.12 -13.61 0.48
CA SER A 41 -19.87 -13.81 1.71
C SER A 41 -20.18 -12.48 2.38
N THR A 42 -20.88 -12.51 3.51
CA THR A 42 -21.16 -11.29 4.29
C THR A 42 -19.89 -10.58 4.77
N TYR A 43 -18.76 -11.29 4.89
CA TYR A 43 -17.51 -10.80 5.51
C TYR A 43 -16.25 -10.98 4.68
N THR A 44 -16.40 -11.66 3.54
CA THR A 44 -15.33 -11.93 2.57
C THR A 44 -15.73 -11.32 1.24
N ARG A 45 -14.82 -10.54 0.66
CA ARG A 45 -15.09 -9.77 -0.55
C ARG A 45 -13.90 -9.85 -1.49
N ILE A 46 -14.15 -9.77 -2.79
CA ILE A 46 -13.11 -9.65 -3.80
C ILE A 46 -12.93 -8.17 -4.11
N TYR A 47 -11.68 -7.74 -4.11
CA TYR A 47 -11.27 -6.39 -4.48
C TYR A 47 -10.27 -6.47 -5.63
N GLU A 48 -10.27 -5.41 -6.44
CA GLU A 48 -9.32 -5.21 -7.51
C GLU A 48 -8.15 -4.36 -7.01
N PHE A 49 -6.94 -4.81 -7.31
CA PHE A 49 -5.70 -4.20 -6.88
C PHE A 49 -4.73 -4.06 -8.06
N ASP A 50 -3.80 -3.13 -7.94
CA ASP A 50 -2.77 -2.85 -8.93
C ASP A 50 -1.38 -3.04 -8.32
N ASN A 51 -0.46 -3.54 -9.16
CA ASN A 51 0.93 -3.66 -8.76
C ASN A 51 1.55 -2.25 -8.69
N GLY A 52 2.37 -1.99 -7.66
CA GLY A 52 2.99 -0.70 -7.40
C GLY A 52 2.12 0.27 -6.59
N GLU A 53 0.86 -0.08 -6.33
CA GLU A 53 -0.06 0.74 -5.54
C GLU A 53 -0.12 0.27 -4.08
N PHE A 54 -0.46 1.20 -3.18
CA PHE A 54 -0.56 0.95 -1.74
C PHE A 54 -2.01 0.93 -1.27
N TYR A 55 -2.30 0.05 -0.33
CA TYR A 55 -3.65 -0.19 0.17
C TYR A 55 -3.66 -0.30 1.68
N ILE A 56 -4.66 0.27 2.33
CA ILE A 56 -4.94 0.05 3.74
C ILE A 56 -6.17 -0.83 3.87
N VAL A 57 -6.03 -1.94 4.60
CA VAL A 57 -7.12 -2.83 4.96
C VAL A 57 -7.36 -2.71 6.46
N CYS A 58 -8.57 -2.31 6.83
CA CYS A 58 -9.06 -2.33 8.21
C CYS A 58 -9.90 -3.59 8.40
N SER A 59 -9.36 -4.56 9.14
CA SER A 59 -10.03 -5.80 9.49
C SER A 59 -10.38 -5.86 10.98
N ASP A 60 -11.44 -6.60 11.29
CA ASP A 60 -11.89 -6.82 12.66
C ASP A 60 -11.97 -8.32 12.97
N GLU A 61 -10.98 -8.79 13.72
CA GLU A 61 -10.89 -10.16 14.19
C GLU A 61 -11.36 -10.31 15.64
N SER A 62 -12.08 -9.31 16.16
CA SER A 62 -12.57 -9.33 17.52
C SER A 62 -13.44 -10.55 17.78
N SER A 63 -13.39 -11.01 19.03
CA SER A 63 -14.26 -12.05 19.57
C SER A 63 -15.10 -11.47 20.71
N HIS A 64 -16.03 -12.27 21.24
CA HIS A 64 -16.84 -11.85 22.40
C HIS A 64 -15.99 -11.48 23.63
N LYS A 65 -14.78 -12.06 23.75
CA LYS A 65 -13.89 -11.86 24.90
C LYS A 65 -12.78 -10.85 24.63
N ASN A 66 -12.27 -10.81 23.40
CA ASN A 66 -11.06 -10.05 23.07
C ASN A 66 -11.31 -9.11 21.88
N LYS A 67 -10.97 -7.83 22.04
CA LYS A 67 -10.87 -6.89 20.92
C LYS A 67 -9.63 -7.20 20.09
N HIS A 68 -9.78 -7.22 18.77
CA HIS A 68 -8.67 -7.36 17.84
C HIS A 68 -9.01 -6.65 16.52
N VAL A 69 -8.62 -5.39 16.41
CA VAL A 69 -8.80 -4.60 15.17
C VAL A 69 -7.42 -4.36 14.58
N GLU A 70 -7.22 -4.67 13.30
CA GLU A 70 -5.95 -4.46 12.61
C GLU A 70 -6.11 -3.53 11.41
N TYR A 71 -5.22 -2.54 11.33
CA TYR A 71 -5.05 -1.71 10.14
C TYR A 71 -3.74 -2.13 9.50
N THR A 72 -3.81 -2.70 8.30
CA THR A 72 -2.64 -3.20 7.58
C THR A 72 -2.42 -2.42 6.31
N LEU A 73 -1.20 -1.93 6.12
CA LEU A 73 -0.68 -1.38 4.87
C LEU A 73 -0.11 -2.53 4.02
N TYR A 74 -0.68 -2.68 2.84
CA TYR A 74 -0.23 -3.58 1.79
C TYR A 74 0.30 -2.79 0.59
N MET A 75 1.17 -3.44 -0.18
CA MET A 75 1.55 -3.03 -1.52
C MET A 75 1.19 -4.14 -2.50
N GLY A 76 0.62 -3.80 -3.65
CA GLY A 76 0.45 -4.75 -4.75
C GLY A 76 1.81 -5.05 -5.38
N ALA A 77 2.22 -6.31 -5.42
CA ALA A 77 3.44 -6.74 -6.10
C ALA A 77 3.29 -8.15 -6.63
N ASN A 78 3.68 -8.38 -7.89
CA ASN A 78 3.60 -9.68 -8.55
C ASN A 78 2.21 -10.34 -8.44
N ASN A 79 1.15 -9.55 -8.56
CA ASN A 79 -0.25 -9.99 -8.42
C ASN A 79 -0.60 -10.53 -7.02
N GLU A 80 0.12 -10.09 -6.00
CA GLU A 80 -0.16 -10.38 -4.60
C GLU A 80 -0.14 -9.11 -3.74
N LEU A 81 -0.76 -9.20 -2.55
CA LEU A 81 -0.69 -8.15 -1.54
C LEU A 81 0.45 -8.46 -0.56
N VAL A 82 1.50 -7.65 -0.61
CA VAL A 82 2.65 -7.75 0.27
C VAL A 82 2.44 -6.84 1.48
N LYS A 83 2.47 -7.41 2.69
CA LYS A 83 2.30 -6.65 3.94
C LYS A 83 3.55 -5.82 4.22
N ILE A 84 3.38 -4.51 4.33
CA ILE A 84 4.47 -3.56 4.63
C ILE A 84 4.47 -3.19 6.12
N ALA A 85 3.31 -2.86 6.66
CA ALA A 85 3.16 -2.41 8.04
C ALA A 85 1.76 -2.70 8.58
N SER A 86 1.61 -2.78 9.90
CA SER A 86 0.30 -2.78 10.53
C SER A 86 0.30 -2.19 11.93
N VAL A 87 -0.89 -1.71 12.32
CA VAL A 87 -1.21 -1.28 13.69
C VAL A 87 -2.37 -2.12 14.19
N THR A 88 -2.13 -2.87 15.27
CA THR A 88 -3.11 -3.77 15.88
C THR A 88 -3.60 -3.20 17.21
N PHE A 89 -4.91 -3.21 17.42
CA PHE A 89 -5.56 -2.73 18.63
C PHE A 89 -6.21 -3.88 19.39
N THR A 90 -5.55 -4.28 20.48
CA THR A 90 -6.11 -5.19 21.50
C THR A 90 -6.53 -4.41 22.74
N ARG A 91 -5.54 -3.96 23.52
CA ARG A 91 -5.67 -3.02 24.65
C ARG A 91 -4.94 -1.71 24.39
N PHE A 92 -3.74 -1.80 23.84
CA PHE A 92 -2.90 -0.69 23.39
C PHE A 92 -2.49 -0.93 21.92
N PRO A 93 -2.11 0.11 21.16
CA PRO A 93 -1.62 -0.07 19.80
C PRO A 93 -0.30 -0.85 19.80
N ALA A 94 -0.27 -1.95 19.06
CA ALA A 94 0.94 -2.68 18.71
C ALA A 94 1.34 -2.35 17.26
N PHE A 95 2.64 -2.17 17.02
CA PHE A 95 3.18 -1.72 15.74
C PHE A 95 4.06 -2.81 15.14
N HIS A 96 3.73 -3.23 13.92
CA HIS A 96 4.46 -4.22 13.14
C HIS A 96 4.85 -3.64 11.79
N ALA A 97 6.01 -4.00 11.27
CA ALA A 97 6.43 -3.66 9.91
C ALA A 97 7.40 -4.69 9.35
N ILE A 98 7.68 -4.58 8.07
CA ILE A 98 8.57 -5.47 7.31
C ILE A 98 10.04 -5.41 7.81
N ASP A 99 10.45 -4.27 8.35
CA ASP A 99 11.74 -4.07 9.01
C ASP A 99 11.63 -3.06 10.17
N GLU A 100 12.68 -2.92 10.99
CA GLU A 100 12.67 -2.00 12.13
C GLU A 100 12.70 -0.53 11.71
N GLU A 101 13.19 -0.20 10.52
CA GLU A 101 13.21 1.17 10.01
C GLU A 101 11.78 1.64 9.68
N ALA A 102 11.04 0.86 8.91
CA ALA A 102 9.62 1.06 8.60
C ALA A 102 8.78 1.15 9.89
N LYS A 103 9.07 0.30 10.88
CA LYS A 103 8.41 0.33 12.19
C LYS A 103 8.71 1.61 12.97
N SER A 104 9.93 2.12 12.87
CA SER A 104 10.33 3.39 13.47
C SER A 104 9.57 4.56 12.85
N ILE A 105 9.50 4.61 11.51
CA ILE A 105 8.71 5.61 10.76
C ILE A 105 7.24 5.56 11.17
N LEU A 106 6.64 4.38 11.18
CA LEU A 106 5.25 4.15 11.58
C LEU A 106 4.97 4.70 12.99
N LYS A 107 5.81 4.33 13.97
CA LYS A 107 5.65 4.79 15.36
C LYS A 107 5.80 6.30 15.48
N LYS A 108 6.81 6.88 14.81
CA LYS A 108 7.07 8.32 14.83
C LYS A 108 5.86 9.08 14.29
N ALA A 109 5.37 8.69 13.12
CA ALA A 109 4.22 9.31 12.47
C ALA A 109 2.93 9.17 13.30
N TYR A 110 2.70 8.00 13.90
CA TYR A 110 1.55 7.78 14.79
C TYR A 110 1.56 8.71 16.01
N ASN A 111 2.73 8.88 16.63
CA ASN A 111 2.87 9.73 17.81
C ASN A 111 2.76 11.22 17.49
N SER A 112 3.25 11.66 16.32
CA SER A 112 3.20 13.06 15.89
C SER A 112 1.83 13.48 15.33
N ALA A 113 1.02 12.54 14.85
CA ALA A 113 -0.29 12.86 14.28
C ALA A 113 -1.28 13.34 15.36
N ASN A 114 -2.08 14.36 15.03
CA ASN A 114 -3.11 14.89 15.93
C ASN A 114 -4.44 14.14 15.75
N ASN A 115 -4.90 14.00 14.51
CA ASN A 115 -6.13 13.30 14.15
C ASN A 115 -5.83 12.09 13.28
N ASN A 116 -6.72 11.10 13.27
CA ASN A 116 -6.62 9.89 12.43
C ASN A 116 -5.25 9.21 12.48
N LYS A 117 -4.61 9.19 13.67
CA LYS A 117 -3.22 8.78 13.89
C LYS A 117 -2.82 7.50 13.15
N THR A 118 -3.68 6.49 13.17
CA THR A 118 -3.42 5.21 12.50
C THR A 118 -3.31 5.35 10.99
N VAL A 119 -4.29 6.01 10.35
CA VAL A 119 -4.31 6.19 8.90
C VAL A 119 -3.15 7.08 8.48
N THR A 120 -2.95 8.22 9.17
CA THR A 120 -1.81 9.11 8.91
C THR A 120 -0.49 8.37 9.02
N ALA A 121 -0.29 7.55 10.06
CA ALA A 121 0.95 6.80 10.22
C ALA A 121 1.21 5.79 9.09
N LEU A 122 0.16 5.11 8.62
CA LEU A 122 0.27 4.15 7.52
C LEU A 122 0.52 4.87 6.18
N VAL A 123 -0.12 6.01 5.92
CA VAL A 123 0.13 6.84 4.74
C VAL A 123 1.57 7.36 4.72
N GLU A 124 2.08 7.88 5.85
CA GLU A 124 3.47 8.31 5.97
C GLU A 124 4.46 7.15 5.76
N THR A 125 4.13 5.97 6.27
CA THR A 125 4.95 4.76 6.05
C THR A 125 4.94 4.34 4.57
N ALA A 126 3.80 4.46 3.89
CA ALA A 126 3.68 4.19 2.46
C ALA A 126 4.54 5.17 1.63
N LYS A 127 4.49 6.47 1.92
CA LYS A 127 5.33 7.48 1.27
C LYS A 127 6.81 7.20 1.46
N TRP A 128 7.23 6.92 2.69
CA TRP A 128 8.62 6.57 2.97
C TRP A 128 9.06 5.33 2.18
N TYR A 129 8.22 4.28 2.16
CA TYR A 129 8.52 3.05 1.43
C TYR A 129 8.61 3.33 -0.08
N ALA A 130 7.66 4.08 -0.62
CA ALA A 130 7.66 4.52 -2.01
C ALA A 130 8.92 5.30 -2.39
N ALA A 131 9.33 6.27 -1.56
CA ALA A 131 10.54 7.05 -1.78
C ALA A 131 11.81 6.19 -1.68
N LYS A 132 11.90 5.30 -0.68
CA LYS A 132 13.06 4.43 -0.46
C LYS A 132 13.31 3.48 -1.64
N PHE A 133 12.23 2.98 -2.25
CA PHE A 133 12.30 1.99 -3.33
C PHE A 133 11.95 2.57 -4.71
N ASN A 134 11.85 3.90 -4.85
CA ASN A 134 11.46 4.61 -6.08
C ASN A 134 10.14 4.10 -6.70
N ILE A 135 9.19 3.69 -5.84
CA ILE A 135 7.85 3.24 -6.23
C ILE A 135 6.95 4.47 -6.35
N ASN A 136 7.19 5.28 -7.38
CA ASN A 136 6.18 6.21 -7.87
C ASN A 136 5.44 5.47 -8.98
N GLY A 137 4.10 5.41 -8.93
CA GLY A 137 3.19 4.72 -9.87
C GLY A 137 3.28 5.12 -11.36
N LYS A 138 4.40 5.68 -11.78
CA LYS A 138 4.84 5.75 -13.17
C LYS A 138 5.21 4.35 -13.64
N SER A 139 4.48 3.90 -14.66
CA SER A 139 4.75 2.71 -15.47
C SER A 139 6.26 2.45 -15.62
N ILE A 140 6.65 1.16 -15.66
CA ILE A 140 8.03 0.76 -16.01
C ILE A 140 8.52 1.50 -17.27
N GLU A 141 7.62 1.80 -18.23
CA GLU A 141 7.94 2.63 -19.40
C GLU A 141 8.38 4.05 -19.05
N ASP A 142 7.76 4.69 -18.06
CA ASP A 142 8.09 6.05 -17.65
C ASP A 142 9.40 6.11 -16.87
N GLN A 143 9.73 5.06 -16.12
CA GLN A 143 11.04 4.91 -15.49
C GLN A 143 12.12 4.69 -16.56
N ILE A 144 11.87 3.78 -17.51
CA ILE A 144 12.75 3.55 -18.67
C ILE A 144 12.92 4.83 -19.49
N ARG A 145 11.85 5.60 -19.73
CA ARG A 145 11.91 6.89 -20.45
C ARG A 145 12.73 7.92 -19.70
N LEU A 146 12.57 8.03 -18.38
CA LEU A 146 13.34 8.97 -17.56
C LEU A 146 14.84 8.62 -17.59
N GLU A 147 15.17 7.33 -17.45
CA GLU A 147 16.54 6.84 -17.48
C GLU A 147 17.18 7.00 -18.87
N LEU A 148 16.44 6.67 -19.94
CA LEU A 148 16.83 6.96 -21.33
C LEU A 148 17.05 8.45 -21.57
N ALA A 149 16.16 9.32 -21.07
CA ALA A 149 16.31 10.77 -21.21
C ALA A 149 17.56 11.29 -20.49
N MET A 150 17.84 10.78 -19.29
CA MET A 150 19.07 11.10 -18.54
C MET A 150 20.33 10.64 -19.28
N MET A 151 20.33 9.42 -19.84
CA MET A 151 21.45 8.92 -20.64
C MET A 151 21.64 9.73 -21.93
N CYS A 152 20.56 10.02 -22.66
CA CYS A 152 20.60 10.85 -23.86
C CYS A 152 21.23 12.23 -23.59
N LYS A 153 20.85 12.85 -22.47
CA LYS A 153 21.42 14.14 -22.04
C LYS A 153 22.90 14.01 -21.66
N LYS A 154 23.26 12.99 -20.86
CA LYS A 154 24.64 12.76 -20.39
C LYS A 154 25.61 12.50 -21.53
N TYR A 155 25.20 11.71 -22.51
CA TYR A 155 26.04 11.29 -23.64
C TYR A 155 25.82 12.13 -24.92
N ARG A 156 24.95 13.15 -24.87
CA ARG A 156 24.54 14.00 -26.01
C ARG A 156 24.09 13.19 -27.23
N VAL A 157 23.32 12.14 -26.98
CA VAL A 157 22.81 11.24 -28.01
C VAL A 157 21.30 11.38 -28.08
N THR A 158 20.73 11.30 -29.27
CA THR A 158 19.27 11.29 -29.45
C THR A 158 18.73 9.86 -29.34
N ILE A 159 17.48 9.72 -28.92
CA ILE A 159 16.80 8.42 -28.79
C ILE A 159 16.84 7.64 -30.12
N ASP A 160 16.68 8.32 -31.26
CA ASP A 160 16.76 7.70 -32.59
C ASP A 160 18.11 7.03 -32.87
N LYS A 161 19.21 7.63 -32.40
CA LYS A 161 20.55 7.03 -32.53
C LYS A 161 20.69 5.78 -31.67
N ILE A 162 20.11 5.77 -30.47
CA ILE A 162 20.12 4.60 -29.58
C ILE A 162 19.31 3.45 -30.20
N ILE A 163 18.10 3.75 -30.70
CA ILE A 163 17.25 2.76 -31.38
C ILE A 163 17.94 2.19 -32.63
N LYS A 164 18.62 3.05 -33.40
CA LYS A 164 19.36 2.63 -34.60
C LYS A 164 20.50 1.66 -34.27
N VAL A 165 21.22 1.90 -33.16
CA VAL A 165 22.29 1.01 -32.69
C VAL A 165 21.72 -0.31 -32.16
N ALA A 166 20.63 -0.27 -31.39
CA ALA A 166 20.00 -1.47 -30.85
C ALA A 166 19.44 -2.39 -31.95
N LYS A 167 18.96 -1.83 -33.07
CA LYS A 167 18.49 -2.60 -34.25
C LYS A 167 19.61 -3.16 -35.13
N SER A 168 20.87 -2.78 -34.88
CA SER A 168 22.05 -3.27 -35.60
C SER A 168 22.77 -4.43 -34.89
N PHE A 169 22.21 -4.91 -33.77
CA PHE A 169 22.55 -6.17 -33.11
C PHE A 169 21.40 -7.15 -33.27
#